data_AF-A0A929XCC4-F1
#
_entry.id   AF-A0A929XCC4-F1
#
_cell.length_a   1.000
_cell.length_b   1.000
_cell.length_c   1.000
_cell.angle_alpha   90.00
_cell.angle_beta   90.00
_cell.angle_gamma   90.00
#
_symmetry.space_group_name_H-M   'P 1'
#
loop_
_entity.id
_entity.type
_entity.pdbx_description
1 polymer ?
#
loop_
_entity_poly.entity_id
_entity_poly.type
_entity_poly.pdbx_seq_one_letter_code
_entity_poly.pdbx_strand_id
1 'polypeptide(L)' 'FLPLVKAHAFFPDHYDFKREQIENLMQNHGADRILCTLKDYVKLKDFGFEISVISLSLELSERFCEKIQNYVKQSMLK' A
#
# COMPACT_ATOMS: atom_id res chain seq x y z
N PHE A 1 10.32 -2.51 -11.65
CA PHE A 1 10.45 -1.17 -12.25
C PHE A 1 9.21 -0.38 -11.86
N LEU A 2 9.35 0.85 -11.35
CA LEU A 2 8.21 1.74 -11.09
C LEU A 2 7.85 2.48 -12.39
N PRO A 3 6.56 2.71 -12.69
CA PRO A 3 6.16 3.44 -13.89
C PRO A 3 6.68 4.89 -13.85
N LEU A 4 6.68 5.55 -15.02
CA LEU A 4 6.94 6.99 -15.08
C LEU A 4 5.89 7.74 -14.23
N VAL A 5 6.36 8.52 -13.26
CA VAL A 5 5.49 9.25 -12.33
C VAL A 5 5.30 10.69 -12.80
N LYS A 6 4.04 11.12 -12.94
CA LYS A 6 3.68 12.51 -13.32
C LYS A 6 3.76 13.48 -12.12
N ALA A 7 3.43 13.02 -10.91
CA ALA A 7 3.48 13.81 -9.68
C ALA A 7 3.53 12.93 -8.42
N HIS A 8 3.97 13.52 -7.30
CA HIS A 8 3.92 12.92 -5.97
C HIS A 8 3.04 13.77 -5.05
N ALA A 9 2.17 13.10 -4.29
CA ALA A 9 1.36 13.72 -3.24
C ALA A 9 1.60 12.99 -1.92
N PHE A 10 1.93 13.74 -0.87
CA PHE A 10 2.19 13.21 0.46
C PHE A 10 1.07 13.60 1.41
N PHE A 11 0.57 12.62 2.16
CA PHE A 11 -0.53 12.80 3.11
C PHE A 11 -0.09 12.37 4.50
N PRO A 12 -0.61 13.00 5.57
CA PRO A 12 -0.40 12.55 6.94
C PRO A 12 -0.87 11.10 7.15
N ASP A 13 -0.42 10.47 8.23
CA ASP A 13 -0.99 9.18 8.61
C ASP A 13 -2.49 9.33 8.94
N HIS A 14 -3.25 8.25 8.75
CA HIS A 14 -4.69 8.19 8.96
C HIS A 14 -5.51 9.19 8.13
N TYR A 15 -4.93 9.75 7.06
CA TYR A 15 -5.62 10.71 6.23
C TYR A 15 -6.94 10.17 5.67
N ASP A 16 -7.98 10.97 5.76
CA ASP A 16 -9.30 10.66 5.22
C ASP A 16 -9.46 11.37 3.87
N PHE A 17 -9.40 10.57 2.80
CA PHE A 17 -9.38 11.11 1.44
C PHE A 17 -10.76 11.61 1.04
N LYS A 18 -10.81 12.79 0.41
CA LYS A 18 -12.01 13.29 -0.28
C LYS A 18 -11.88 13.05 -1.78
N ARG A 19 -12.93 12.50 -2.40
CA ARG A 19 -12.94 12.22 -3.85
C ARG A 19 -12.54 13.43 -4.69
N GLU A 20 -13.18 14.59 -4.45
CA GLU A 20 -12.92 15.83 -5.21
C GLU A 20 -11.46 16.29 -5.12
N GLN A 21 -10.83 16.12 -3.95
CA GLN A 21 -9.43 16.49 -3.77
C GLN A 21 -8.50 15.61 -4.60
N ILE A 22 -8.76 14.31 -4.65
CA ILE A 22 -7.99 13.37 -5.46
C ILE A 22 -8.20 13.63 -6.95
N GLU A 23 -9.44 13.89 -7.35
CA GLU A 23 -9.79 14.24 -8.72
C GLU A 23 -9.08 15.51 -9.19
N ASN A 24 -9.08 16.57 -8.37
CA ASN A 24 -8.34 17.80 -8.64
C ASN A 24 -6.83 17.56 -8.77
N LEU A 25 -6.24 16.73 -7.90
CA LEU A 25 -4.82 16.36 -8.01
C LEU A 25 -4.52 15.63 -9.32
N MET A 26 -5.37 14.67 -9.71
CA MET A 26 -5.21 13.94 -10.97
C MET A 26 -5.29 14.89 -12.17
N GLN A 27 -6.29 15.77 -12.21
CA GLN A 27 -6.48 16.73 -13.31
C GLN A 27 -5.32 17.73 -13.40
N ASN A 28 -4.89 18.31 -12.29
CA ASN A 28 -3.80 19.30 -12.25
C ASN A 28 -2.46 18.74 -12.74
N HIS A 29 -2.26 17.44 -12.62
CA HIS A 29 -1.04 16.76 -13.05
C HIS A 29 -1.23 15.92 -14.33
N GLY A 30 -2.40 16.00 -14.98
CA GLY A 30 -2.73 15.21 -16.16
C GLY A 30 -2.58 13.70 -15.93
N ALA A 31 -2.82 13.22 -14.69
CA ALA A 31 -2.69 11.83 -14.30
C ALA A 31 -4.00 11.06 -14.53
N ASP A 32 -3.85 9.85 -15.04
CA ASP A 32 -4.92 8.92 -15.44
C ASP A 32 -4.96 7.67 -14.55
N ARG A 33 -3.95 7.48 -13.71
CA ARG A 33 -3.82 6.36 -12.78
C ARG A 33 -3.11 6.78 -11.50
N ILE A 34 -3.57 6.25 -10.37
CA ILE A 34 -2.94 6.43 -9.06
C ILE A 34 -2.01 5.24 -8.78
N LEU A 35 -0.81 5.51 -8.27
CA LEU A 35 0.08 4.48 -7.71
C LEU A 35 0.18 4.70 -6.20
N CYS A 36 -0.26 3.74 -5.39
CA CYS A 36 -0.29 3.88 -3.93
C CYS A 36 0.00 2.58 -3.19
N THR A 37 0.08 2.65 -1.86
CA THR A 37 0.20 1.47 -0.98
C THR A 37 -1.13 0.75 -0.80
N LEU A 38 -1.11 -0.49 -0.32
CA LEU A 38 -2.34 -1.23 0.00
C LEU A 38 -3.21 -0.48 1.04
N LYS A 39 -2.59 0.21 1.99
CA LYS A 39 -3.28 0.97 3.04
C LYS A 39 -4.13 2.10 2.45
N ASP A 40 -3.57 2.86 1.52
CA ASP A 40 -4.27 3.97 0.88
C ASP A 40 -5.30 3.47 -0.13
N TYR A 41 -4.99 2.39 -0.84
CA TYR A 41 -5.94 1.74 -1.76
C TYR A 41 -7.27 1.40 -1.09
N VAL A 42 -7.26 0.84 0.12
CA VAL A 42 -8.50 0.49 0.85
C VAL A 42 -9.42 1.69 1.06
N LYS A 43 -8.85 2.91 1.17
CA LYS A 43 -9.60 4.15 1.33
C LYS A 43 -10.05 4.78 0.01
N LEU A 44 -9.31 4.51 -1.08
CA LEU A 44 -9.54 5.12 -2.40
C LEU A 44 -10.39 4.26 -3.33
N LYS A 45 -10.44 2.94 -3.12
CA LYS A 45 -11.05 1.97 -4.05
C LYS A 45 -12.51 2.29 -4.40
N ASP A 46 -13.26 2.88 -3.47
CA ASP A 46 -14.69 3.18 -3.64
C ASP A 46 -14.93 4.48 -4.42
N PHE A 47 -13.87 5.23 -4.74
CA PHE A 47 -13.96 6.44 -5.57
C PHE A 47 -13.94 6.13 -7.08
N GLY A 48 -13.68 4.89 -7.50
CA GLY A 48 -13.75 4.51 -8.91
C GLY A 48 -12.62 5.09 -9.79
N PHE A 49 -11.49 5.45 -9.20
CA PHE A 49 -10.28 5.81 -9.94
C PHE A 49 -9.55 4.55 -10.44
N GLU A 50 -8.79 4.69 -11.53
CA GLU A 50 -7.82 3.68 -11.95
C GLU A 50 -6.62 3.67 -10.97
N ILE A 51 -6.39 2.56 -10.29
CA ILE A 51 -5.37 2.45 -9.23
C ILE A 51 -4.46 1.25 -9.48
N SER A 52 -3.16 1.46 -9.32
CA SER A 52 -2.15 0.42 -9.16
C SER A 52 -1.65 0.40 -7.72
N VAL A 53 -1.59 -0.79 -7.12
CA VAL A 53 -1.14 -0.97 -5.74
C VAL A 53 0.29 -1.50 -5.73
N ILE A 54 1.17 -0.82 -5.00
CA ILE A 54 2.52 -1.31 -4.73
C ILE A 54 2.40 -2.51 -3.79
N SER A 55 2.88 -3.66 -4.25
CA SER A 55 2.96 -4.89 -3.47
C SER A 55 4.39 -5.11 -2.96
N LEU A 56 4.51 -5.54 -1.72
CA LEU A 56 5.76 -5.98 -1.10
C LEU A 56 5.66 -7.48 -0.84
N SER A 57 6.57 -8.25 -1.45
CA SER A 57 6.76 -9.66 -1.11
C SER A 57 7.91 -9.78 -0.11
N LEU A 58 7.71 -10.57 0.94
CA LEU A 58 8.74 -10.92 1.92
C LEU A 58 8.99 -12.42 1.85
N GLU A 59 10.23 -12.79 1.51
CA GLU A 59 10.68 -14.17 1.54
C GLU A 59 11.56 -14.39 2.77
N LEU A 60 11.15 -15.34 3.61
CA LEU A 60 11.91 -15.75 4.80
C LEU A 60 12.63 -17.07 4.50
N SER A 61 13.90 -17.15 4.90
CA SER A 61 14.64 -18.41 4.80
C SER A 61 13.99 -19.51 5.63
N GLU A 62 14.04 -20.75 5.14
CA GLU A 62 13.47 -21.92 5.83
C GLU A 62 13.98 -22.04 7.27
N ARG A 63 15.31 -21.89 7.47
CA ARG A 63 15.94 -21.89 8.79
C ARG A 63 15.37 -20.83 9.74
N PHE A 64 14.99 -19.66 9.22
CA PHE A 64 14.37 -18.62 10.05
C PHE A 64 12.93 -18.97 10.41
N CYS A 65 12.18 -19.53 9.46
CA CYS A 65 10.83 -20.04 9.70
C CYS A 65 10.81 -21.14 10.78
N GLU A 66 11.75 -22.09 10.74
CA GLU A 66 11.91 -23.13 11.77
C GLU A 66 12.12 -22.53 13.16
N LYS A 67 12.98 -21.51 13.28
CA LYS A 67 13.23 -20.82 14.55
C LYS A 67 11.98 -20.14 15.10
N ILE A 68 11.21 -19.46 14.24
CA ILE A 68 9.93 -18.84 14.62
C ILE A 68 8.96 -19.92 15.11
N GLN A 69 8.80 -21.01 14.37
CA GLN A 69 7.89 -22.10 14.75
C GLN A 69 8.26 -22.73 16.09
N ASN A 70 9.56 -22.96 16.33
CA ASN A 70 10.04 -23.49 17.60
C ASN A 70 9.76 -22.54 18.77
N TYR A 71 9.98 -21.23 18.57
CA TYR A 71 9.63 -20.22 19.57
C TYR A 71 8.13 -20.23 19.89
N VAL A 72 7.26 -20.22 18.88
CA VAL A 72 5.80 -20.23 19.07
C VAL A 72 5.34 -21.47 19.84
N LYS A 73 5.86 -22.66 19.48
CA LYS A 73 5.52 -23.92 20.18
C LYS A 73 5.91 -23.89 21.66
N GLN A 74 7.09 -23.37 21.98
CA GLN A 74 7.55 -23.26 23.36
C GLN A 74 6.72 -22.26 24.18
N SER A 75 6.27 -21.17 23.56
CA SER A 75 5.44 -20.15 24.20
C SER A 75 4.01 -20.62 24.46
N MET A 76 3.48 -21.56 23.68
CA MET A 76 2.13 -22.14 23.86
C MET A 76 2.08 -23.32 24.84
N LEU A 77 3.23 -23.85 25.27
CA LEU A 77 3.35 -24.93 26.25
C LEU A 77 3.55 -24.41 27.69
N LYS A 78 3.58 -23.10 27.88
CA LYS A 78 3.55 -22.42 29.19
C LYS A 78 2.15 -21.92 29.48
#